data_AF-A0A916V014-F1
#
_entry.id   AF-A0A916V014-F1
#
_cell.length_a   1.000
_cell.length_b   1.000
_cell.length_c   1.000
_cell.angle_alpha   90.00
_cell.angle_beta   90.00
_cell.angle_gamma   90.00
#
_symmetry.space_group_name_H-M   'P 1'
#
loop_
_entity.id
_entity.type
_entity.pdbx_description
1 polymer ?
#
loop_
_entity_poly.entity_id
_entity_poly.type
_entity_poly.pdbx_seq_one_letter_code
_entity_poly.pdbx_strand_id
1 'polypeptide(L)'
;MKHTSMKQACCLLLLSALCQLALAETPPYQIRRIDSSTVAYHGVIGKGSTRHLLPFLDAGTDTLVVTSAGGSADEGMRLAEELRKRHIRLVVDKYCMSSCANYLFLAARQKSVNPGSLIGFHGAPLGSLSEEKERQFQQGRLSSKSMKGEGMQNYLDKLAIRELEFFAEIGVDRGLYRDVDKLILDSVAGKNKAAPLQGKLTLKTGRHQWDYGVSDAELDKLALKMAALDRKKVRYTVQGEIERPGTAPNTAYFPSRATLEKYGVMGIQNYPYPADHAELKKLVGRVFDKGVHIIADFATLENPAG
;
A
#
# COMPACT_ATOMS: atom_id res chain seq x y z
N MET A 1 65.35 -54.01 -0.27
CA MET A 1 64.50 -55.02 -0.93
C MET A 1 63.03 -54.73 -0.63
N LYS A 2 62.27 -54.42 -1.69
CA LYS A 2 60.84 -54.67 -1.97
C LYS A 2 59.76 -54.43 -0.90
N HIS A 3 58.94 -53.40 -1.19
CA HIS A 3 57.46 -53.35 -1.23
C HIS A 3 56.66 -53.51 0.10
N THR A 4 55.58 -52.75 0.41
CA THR A 4 54.42 -52.35 -0.42
C THR A 4 53.51 -51.30 0.30
N SER A 5 52.95 -50.34 -0.49
CA SER A 5 51.58 -49.75 -0.49
C SER A 5 50.94 -49.17 0.81
N MET A 6 50.80 -47.84 0.96
CA MET A 6 49.73 -46.92 0.46
C MET A 6 48.42 -46.94 1.26
N LYS A 7 48.09 -45.83 1.95
CA LYS A 7 46.73 -45.24 2.04
C LYS A 7 46.68 -43.96 2.90
N GLN A 8 45.88 -43.01 2.39
CA GLN A 8 45.17 -41.93 3.09
C GLN A 8 45.91 -40.60 3.34
N ALA A 9 45.96 -39.80 2.28
CA ALA A 9 45.75 -38.36 2.38
C ALA A 9 44.29 -38.12 2.87
N CYS A 10 44.13 -37.49 4.03
CA CYS A 10 42.81 -37.12 4.54
C CYS A 10 42.84 -35.66 5.03
N CYS A 11 42.11 -34.82 4.29
CA CYS A 11 41.33 -33.69 4.75
C CYS A 11 41.84 -32.87 5.96
N LEU A 12 42.52 -31.76 5.67
CA LEU A 12 42.35 -30.52 6.45
C LEU A 12 41.71 -29.46 5.55
N LEU A 13 40.45 -29.71 5.18
CA LEU A 13 39.53 -28.63 4.80
C LEU A 13 39.02 -28.02 6.11
N LEU A 14 39.67 -26.93 6.52
CA LEU A 14 39.16 -26.00 7.52
C LEU A 14 37.78 -25.52 7.06
N LEU A 15 36.72 -26.11 7.64
CA LEU A 15 35.35 -25.62 7.58
C LEU A 15 35.32 -24.20 8.15
N SER A 16 35.49 -23.21 7.27
CA SER A 16 35.00 -21.86 7.50
C SER A 16 33.47 -21.87 7.32
N ALA A 17 32.77 -22.48 8.28
CA ALA A 17 31.34 -22.27 8.46
C ALA A 17 31.12 -20.86 9.06
N LEU A 18 31.46 -19.83 8.28
CA LEU A 18 30.88 -18.51 8.47
C LEU A 18 29.42 -18.64 8.08
N CYS A 19 28.60 -18.98 9.08
CA CYS A 19 27.16 -18.79 9.04
C CYS A 19 26.94 -17.30 8.71
N GLN A 20 26.73 -17.01 7.43
CA GLN A 20 26.18 -15.74 7.01
C GLN A 20 24.74 -15.75 7.49
N LEU A 21 24.52 -15.36 8.76
CA LEU A 21 23.23 -14.84 9.18
C LEU A 21 23.00 -13.61 8.30
N ALA A 22 22.32 -13.81 7.18
CA ALA A 22 21.59 -12.76 6.52
C ALA A 22 20.66 -12.21 7.61
N LEU A 23 20.98 -11.02 8.13
CA LEU A 23 20.08 -10.24 8.95
C LEU A 23 18.84 -9.99 8.07
N ALA A 24 17.83 -10.84 8.21
CA ALA A 24 16.54 -10.60 7.62
C ALA A 24 16.03 -9.31 8.26
N GLU A 25 15.94 -8.23 7.48
CA GLU A 25 15.29 -7.01 7.95
C GLU A 25 13.91 -7.40 8.49
N THR A 26 13.62 -6.99 9.73
CA THR A 26 12.31 -7.20 10.32
C THR A 26 11.27 -6.55 9.40
N PRO A 27 10.22 -7.28 9.00
CA PRO A 27 9.21 -6.70 8.12
C PRO A 27 8.61 -5.42 8.72
N PRO A 28 8.23 -4.42 7.90
CA PRO A 28 7.61 -3.17 8.37
C PRO A 28 6.14 -3.36 8.78
N TYR A 29 5.81 -4.55 9.29
CA TYR A 29 4.49 -4.95 9.76
C TYR A 29 4.61 -6.06 10.80
N GLN A 30 3.57 -6.16 11.63
CA GLN A 30 3.41 -7.15 12.67
C GLN A 30 2.10 -7.91 12.42
N ILE A 31 2.14 -9.22 12.63
CA ILE A 31 0.99 -10.10 12.56
C ILE A 31 0.89 -10.82 13.90
N ARG A 32 -0.28 -10.76 14.54
CA ARG A 32 -0.49 -11.36 15.86
C ARG A 32 -1.85 -12.03 15.93
N ARG A 33 -1.89 -13.30 16.37
CA ARG A 33 -3.15 -13.93 16.76
C ARG A 33 -3.64 -13.29 18.07
N ILE A 34 -4.86 -12.77 18.05
CA ILE A 34 -5.49 -12.13 19.21
C ILE A 34 -6.19 -13.20 20.05
N ASP A 35 -6.94 -14.07 19.40
CA ASP A 35 -7.68 -15.18 19.98
C ASP A 35 -7.85 -16.31 18.95
N SER A 36 -8.75 -17.27 19.21
CA SER A 36 -8.97 -18.43 18.36
C SER A 36 -9.43 -18.09 16.93
N SER A 37 -10.18 -17.00 16.74
CA SER A 37 -10.75 -16.64 15.42
C SER A 37 -10.28 -15.29 14.88
N THR A 38 -9.53 -14.52 15.68
CA THR A 38 -9.11 -13.16 15.34
C THR A 38 -7.60 -13.04 15.18
N VAL A 39 -7.19 -12.43 14.07
CA VAL A 39 -5.81 -12.06 13.77
C VAL A 39 -5.71 -10.54 13.61
N ALA A 40 -4.64 -9.94 14.11
CA ALA A 40 -4.31 -8.54 13.90
C ALA A 40 -3.16 -8.38 12.92
N TYR A 41 -3.30 -7.42 12.01
CA TYR A 41 -2.25 -6.95 11.10
C TYR A 41 -2.00 -5.45 11.35
N HIS A 42 -0.75 -5.11 11.64
CA HIS A 42 -0.35 -3.72 11.89
C HIS A 42 0.89 -3.36 11.06
N GLY A 43 0.81 -2.34 10.21
CA GLY A 43 1.95 -1.81 9.46
C GLY A 43 1.75 -1.74 7.95
N VAL A 44 2.84 -1.69 7.18
CA VAL A 44 2.84 -1.46 5.74
C VAL A 44 2.48 -2.73 4.97
N ILE A 45 1.51 -2.64 4.06
CA ILE A 45 1.21 -3.68 3.06
C ILE A 45 2.36 -3.71 2.04
N GLY A 46 3.43 -4.41 2.40
CA GLY A 46 4.66 -4.50 1.62
C GLY A 46 4.83 -5.87 0.96
N LYS A 47 5.94 -6.01 0.21
CA LYS A 47 6.32 -7.27 -0.43
C LYS A 47 6.30 -8.43 0.57
N GLY A 48 5.56 -9.48 0.24
CA GLY A 48 5.46 -10.69 1.05
C GLY A 48 4.53 -10.60 2.27
N SER A 49 3.90 -9.45 2.53
CA SER A 49 2.93 -9.31 3.63
C SER A 49 1.77 -10.31 3.50
N THR A 50 1.22 -10.46 2.28
CA THR A 50 0.18 -11.46 1.99
C THR A 50 0.65 -12.86 2.36
N ARG A 51 1.82 -13.28 1.86
CA ARG A 51 2.38 -14.61 2.13
C ARG A 51 2.61 -14.85 3.62
N HIS A 52 3.03 -13.83 4.38
CA HIS A 52 3.27 -13.96 5.82
C HIS A 52 1.98 -13.97 6.64
N LEU A 53 0.91 -13.32 6.16
CA LEU A 53 -0.40 -13.31 6.83
C LEU A 53 -1.20 -14.59 6.58
N LEU A 54 -1.09 -15.20 5.41
CA LEU A 54 -1.89 -16.39 5.04
C LEU A 54 -1.84 -17.56 6.03
N PRO A 55 -0.69 -17.92 6.64
CA PRO A 55 -0.64 -18.97 7.66
C PRO A 55 -1.49 -18.67 8.91
N PHE A 56 -1.77 -17.39 9.20
CA PHE A 56 -2.63 -16.99 10.32
C PHE A 56 -4.11 -16.99 9.95
N LEU A 57 -4.46 -16.92 8.67
CA LEU A 57 -5.84 -16.98 8.19
C LEU A 57 -6.31 -18.43 7.98
N ASP A 58 -6.14 -19.26 9.00
CA ASP A 58 -6.53 -20.67 8.99
C ASP A 58 -8.07 -20.86 9.00
N ALA A 59 -8.53 -22.12 8.99
CA ALA A 59 -9.96 -22.43 8.92
C ALA A 59 -10.78 -21.96 10.13
N GLY A 60 -10.14 -21.70 11.28
CA GLY A 60 -10.79 -21.16 12.48
C GLY A 60 -10.83 -19.64 12.51
N THR A 61 -10.08 -18.99 11.63
CA THR A 61 -9.96 -17.53 11.58
C THR A 61 -11.09 -16.95 10.73
N ASP A 62 -11.88 -16.07 11.34
CA ASP A 62 -12.99 -15.38 10.67
C ASP A 62 -12.80 -13.86 10.63
N THR A 63 -11.81 -13.33 11.36
CA THR A 63 -11.66 -11.89 11.57
C THR A 63 -10.22 -11.44 11.41
N LEU A 64 -10.02 -10.41 10.58
CA LEU A 64 -8.80 -9.64 10.50
C LEU A 64 -9.02 -8.24 11.08
N VAL A 65 -8.34 -7.92 12.17
CA VAL A 65 -8.22 -6.56 12.70
C VAL A 65 -7.03 -5.89 12.02
N VAL A 66 -7.24 -4.72 11.40
CA VAL A 66 -6.20 -4.04 10.62
C VAL A 66 -5.93 -2.63 11.14
N THR A 67 -4.66 -2.27 11.19
CA THR A 67 -4.17 -0.88 11.25
C THR A 67 -3.06 -0.72 10.22
N SER A 68 -3.30 0.04 9.15
CA SER A 68 -2.33 0.15 8.05
C SER A 68 -2.45 1.46 7.30
N ALA A 69 -1.29 2.04 6.97
CA ALA A 69 -1.19 3.20 6.09
C ALA A 69 -1.28 2.80 4.59
N GLY A 70 -1.45 1.50 4.30
CA GLY A 70 -1.42 0.96 2.95
C GLY A 70 -0.01 0.55 2.53
N GLY A 71 0.33 0.76 1.26
CA GLY A 71 1.58 0.29 0.65
C GLY A 71 1.38 -0.18 -0.79
N SER A 72 1.95 -1.32 -1.14
CA SER A 72 1.87 -1.91 -2.48
C SER A 72 0.42 -2.23 -2.86
N ALA A 73 -0.03 -1.70 -4.00
CA ALA A 73 -1.36 -2.00 -4.54
C ALA A 73 -1.50 -3.47 -4.96
N ASP A 74 -0.48 -4.08 -5.56
CA ASP A 74 -0.55 -5.50 -5.95
C ASP A 74 -0.69 -6.42 -4.73
N GLU A 75 0.10 -6.19 -3.67
CA GLU A 75 -0.03 -6.94 -2.41
C GLU A 75 -1.37 -6.66 -1.73
N GLY A 76 -1.86 -5.41 -1.76
CA GLY A 76 -3.17 -5.04 -1.24
C GLY A 76 -4.31 -5.80 -1.94
N MET A 77 -4.32 -5.83 -3.28
CA MET A 77 -5.31 -6.59 -4.05
C MET A 77 -5.21 -8.10 -3.79
N ARG A 78 -4.01 -8.68 -3.75
CA ARG A 78 -3.82 -10.11 -3.43
C ARG A 78 -4.35 -10.46 -2.05
N LEU A 79 -4.05 -9.63 -1.05
CA LEU A 79 -4.55 -9.84 0.30
C LEU A 79 -6.08 -9.71 0.33
N ALA A 80 -6.63 -8.69 -0.32
CA ALA A 80 -8.08 -8.49 -0.42
C ALA A 80 -8.82 -9.68 -1.09
N GLU A 81 -8.26 -10.23 -2.17
CA GLU A 81 -8.75 -11.45 -2.83
C GLU A 81 -8.80 -12.63 -1.84
N GLU A 82 -7.75 -12.82 -1.03
CA GLU A 82 -7.69 -13.89 -0.03
C GLU A 82 -8.69 -13.68 1.12
N LEU A 83 -8.87 -12.45 1.61
CA LEU A 83 -9.91 -12.14 2.61
C LEU A 83 -11.30 -12.45 2.06
N ARG A 84 -11.58 -12.03 0.83
CA ARG A 84 -12.88 -12.24 0.18
C ARG A 84 -13.18 -13.71 -0.09
N LYS A 85 -12.17 -14.47 -0.51
CA LYS A 85 -12.26 -15.92 -0.77
C LYS A 85 -12.52 -16.71 0.52
N ARG A 86 -11.89 -16.31 1.62
CA ARG A 86 -12.00 -16.96 2.93
C ARG A 86 -13.15 -16.41 3.78
N HIS A 87 -13.93 -15.46 3.26
CA HIS A 87 -15.01 -14.78 3.99
C HIS A 87 -14.56 -14.11 5.30
N ILE A 88 -13.31 -13.63 5.36
CA ILE A 88 -12.77 -12.95 6.52
C ILE A 88 -13.44 -11.58 6.67
N ARG A 89 -13.98 -11.32 7.87
CA ARG A 89 -14.47 -10.02 8.29
C ARG A 89 -13.29 -9.09 8.56
N LEU A 90 -13.38 -7.86 8.07
CA LEU A 90 -12.36 -6.83 8.33
C LEU A 90 -12.82 -5.87 9.44
N VAL A 91 -11.98 -5.64 10.45
CA VAL A 91 -12.20 -4.63 11.48
C VAL A 91 -11.08 -3.61 11.44
N VAL A 92 -11.41 -2.33 11.27
CA VAL A 92 -10.41 -1.26 11.28
C VAL A 92 -10.28 -0.68 12.69
N ASP A 93 -9.11 -0.86 13.29
CA ASP A 93 -8.89 -0.53 14.71
C ASP A 93 -8.38 0.89 14.97
N LYS A 94 -7.54 1.44 14.09
CA LYS A 94 -7.05 2.83 14.21
C LYS A 94 -7.12 3.58 12.89
N TYR A 95 -6.56 3.01 11.84
CA TYR A 95 -6.62 3.60 10.51
C TYR A 95 -6.41 2.55 9.43
N CYS A 96 -7.02 2.78 8.28
CA CYS A 96 -6.84 2.01 7.07
C CYS A 96 -6.78 3.00 5.91
N MET A 97 -5.58 3.23 5.38
CA MET A 97 -5.31 4.22 4.33
C MET A 97 -4.81 3.58 3.04
N SER A 98 -4.93 4.31 1.93
CA SER A 98 -4.37 3.92 0.63
C SER A 98 -4.73 2.49 0.28
N SER A 99 -3.79 1.62 -0.10
CA SER A 99 -4.02 0.20 -0.40
C SER A 99 -4.83 -0.57 0.65
N CYS A 100 -4.81 -0.20 1.93
CA CYS A 100 -5.70 -0.80 2.93
C CYS A 100 -7.16 -0.40 2.64
N ALA A 101 -7.44 0.91 2.53
CA ALA A 101 -8.76 1.41 2.19
C ALA A 101 -9.20 0.93 0.80
N ASN A 102 -8.33 1.13 -0.19
CA ASN A 102 -8.61 0.93 -1.60
C ASN A 102 -8.88 -0.52 -1.99
N TYR A 103 -8.34 -1.50 -1.25
CA TYR A 103 -8.45 -2.90 -1.61
C TYR A 103 -9.07 -3.74 -0.48
N LEU A 104 -8.45 -3.76 0.72
CA LEU A 104 -8.93 -4.62 1.81
C LEU A 104 -10.33 -4.22 2.27
N PHE A 105 -10.51 -2.94 2.62
CA PHE A 105 -11.80 -2.46 3.13
C PHE A 105 -12.90 -2.58 2.07
N LEU A 106 -12.61 -2.22 0.82
CA LEU A 106 -13.59 -2.36 -0.26
C LEU A 106 -14.00 -3.81 -0.52
N ALA A 107 -13.06 -4.76 -0.55
CA ALA A 107 -13.34 -6.14 -0.94
C ALA A 107 -13.92 -7.04 0.16
N ALA A 108 -13.66 -6.73 1.44
CA ALA A 108 -14.16 -7.51 2.56
C ALA A 108 -15.69 -7.62 2.50
N ARG A 109 -16.26 -8.82 2.70
CA ARG A 109 -17.72 -9.01 2.61
C ARG A 109 -18.46 -8.47 3.83
N GLN A 110 -17.81 -8.53 4.99
CA GLN A 110 -18.26 -7.92 6.22
C GLN A 110 -17.14 -7.01 6.73
N LYS A 111 -17.48 -5.77 7.06
CA LYS A 111 -16.50 -4.79 7.51
C LYS A 111 -17.06 -3.90 8.61
N SER A 112 -16.20 -3.53 9.55
CA SER A 112 -16.52 -2.61 10.64
C SER A 112 -15.35 -1.66 10.88
N VAL A 113 -15.67 -0.45 11.31
CA VAL A 113 -14.71 0.57 11.71
C VAL A 113 -14.91 0.83 13.20
N ASN A 114 -13.86 0.71 14.01
CA ASN A 114 -13.94 0.99 15.44
C ASN A 114 -14.16 2.50 15.69
N PRO A 115 -14.78 2.89 16.82
CA PRO A 115 -14.91 4.30 17.19
C PRO A 115 -13.56 5.03 17.20
N GLY A 116 -13.50 6.18 16.53
CA GLY A 116 -12.28 6.97 16.41
C GLY A 116 -11.26 6.47 15.38
N SER A 117 -11.59 5.43 14.63
CA SER A 117 -10.76 4.97 13.50
C SER A 117 -10.99 5.77 12.23
N LEU A 118 -10.00 5.75 11.33
CA LEU A 118 -10.04 6.47 10.05
C LEU A 118 -9.98 5.52 8.86
N ILE A 119 -10.80 5.79 7.83
CA ILE A 119 -10.65 5.20 6.50
C ILE A 119 -10.35 6.33 5.52
N GLY A 120 -9.20 6.27 4.87
CA GLY A 120 -8.77 7.32 3.95
C GLY A 120 -8.28 6.79 2.61
N PHE A 121 -8.88 7.29 1.54
CA PHE A 121 -8.60 6.94 0.16
C PHE A 121 -7.67 7.98 -0.44
N HIS A 122 -6.65 7.51 -1.16
CA HIS A 122 -5.79 8.33 -2.02
C HIS A 122 -5.00 7.40 -2.96
N GLY A 123 -4.47 7.96 -4.05
CA GLY A 123 -3.52 7.32 -4.97
C GLY A 123 -3.95 5.95 -5.48
N ALA A 124 -4.71 5.91 -6.58
CA ALA A 124 -4.98 4.70 -7.34
C ALA A 124 -4.01 4.59 -8.55
N PRO A 125 -3.41 3.42 -8.83
CA PRO A 125 -2.56 3.17 -9.99
C PRO A 125 -3.14 3.63 -11.34
N LEU A 126 -4.47 3.70 -11.47
CA LEU A 126 -5.14 4.09 -12.71
C LEU A 126 -4.81 5.49 -13.25
N GLY A 127 -4.32 6.41 -12.42
CA GLY A 127 -3.89 7.74 -12.91
C GLY A 127 -2.79 7.70 -13.98
N SER A 128 -2.12 6.56 -14.17
CA SER A 128 -1.10 6.37 -15.22
C SER A 128 -1.57 5.61 -16.46
N LEU A 129 -2.82 5.13 -16.52
CA LEU A 129 -3.33 4.35 -17.64
C LEU A 129 -3.81 5.26 -18.78
N SER A 130 -3.44 4.97 -20.03
CA SER A 130 -3.94 5.73 -21.17
C SER A 130 -5.40 5.42 -21.47
N GLU A 131 -6.16 6.42 -21.95
CA GLU A 131 -7.56 6.27 -22.37
C GLU A 131 -7.75 5.12 -23.39
N GLU A 132 -6.76 4.91 -24.26
CA GLU A 132 -6.78 3.80 -25.21
C GLU A 132 -6.80 2.45 -24.49
N LYS A 133 -5.93 2.24 -23.50
CA LYS A 133 -5.85 0.97 -22.77
C LYS A 133 -7.09 0.75 -21.90
N GLU A 134 -7.61 1.81 -21.29
CA GLU A 134 -8.88 1.73 -20.57
C GLU A 134 -10.03 1.31 -21.49
N ARG A 135 -10.13 1.92 -22.68
CA ARG A 135 -11.12 1.54 -23.70
C ARG A 135 -10.93 0.09 -24.16
N GLN A 136 -9.69 -0.37 -24.36
CA GLN A 136 -9.41 -1.76 -24.73
C GLN A 136 -9.85 -2.73 -23.64
N PHE A 137 -9.65 -2.40 -22.35
CA PHE A 137 -10.17 -3.17 -21.23
C PHE A 137 -11.69 -3.23 -21.23
N GLN A 138 -12.37 -2.09 -21.36
CA GLN A 138 -13.84 -2.00 -21.41
C GLN A 138 -14.45 -2.82 -22.56
N GLN A 139 -13.72 -2.97 -23.67
CA GLN A 139 -14.11 -3.79 -24.82
C GLN A 139 -13.76 -5.28 -24.68
N GLY A 140 -13.21 -5.70 -23.53
CA GLY A 140 -12.77 -7.09 -23.28
C GLY A 140 -11.54 -7.50 -24.09
N ARG A 141 -10.79 -6.54 -24.66
CA ARG A 141 -9.62 -6.78 -25.51
C ARG A 141 -8.30 -6.79 -24.74
N LEU A 142 -8.29 -6.32 -23.50
CA LEU A 142 -7.10 -6.21 -22.66
C LEU A 142 -7.37 -6.79 -21.26
N SER A 143 -6.41 -7.55 -20.73
CA SER A 143 -6.41 -8.07 -19.36
C SER A 143 -5.01 -7.98 -18.78
N SER A 144 -4.89 -7.88 -17.46
CA SER A 144 -3.59 -7.79 -16.79
C SER A 144 -2.73 -9.03 -17.06
N LYS A 145 -3.37 -10.20 -17.24
CA LYS A 145 -2.73 -11.48 -17.55
C LYS A 145 -2.20 -11.56 -18.98
N SER A 146 -2.87 -10.92 -19.95
CA SER A 146 -2.43 -10.95 -21.35
C SER A 146 -1.31 -9.94 -21.65
N MET A 147 -1.11 -8.94 -20.79
CA MET A 147 -0.05 -7.95 -20.93
C MET A 147 1.34 -8.55 -20.73
N LYS A 148 2.18 -8.40 -21.76
CA LYS A 148 3.59 -8.78 -21.81
C LYS A 148 4.45 -7.53 -21.97
N GLY A 149 5.72 -7.62 -21.56
CA GLY A 149 6.66 -6.52 -21.67
C GLY A 149 7.33 -6.22 -20.33
N GLU A 150 8.43 -5.49 -20.42
CA GLU A 150 9.23 -5.07 -19.28
C GLU A 150 9.19 -3.55 -19.14
N GLY A 151 9.77 -3.02 -18.06
CA GLY A 151 9.86 -1.60 -17.81
C GLY A 151 8.71 -1.05 -16.95
N MET A 152 8.96 0.15 -16.42
CA MET A 152 8.09 0.77 -15.41
C MET A 152 6.69 1.08 -15.96
N GLN A 153 6.59 1.62 -17.18
CA GLN A 153 5.28 1.95 -17.76
C GLN A 153 4.41 0.69 -17.92
N ASN A 154 4.97 -0.40 -18.44
CA ASN A 154 4.22 -1.65 -18.59
C ASN A 154 3.81 -2.24 -17.23
N TYR A 155 4.66 -2.12 -16.21
CA TYR A 155 4.32 -2.51 -14.85
C TYR A 155 3.14 -1.70 -14.30
N LEU A 156 3.16 -0.37 -14.45
CA LEU A 156 2.10 0.52 -13.99
C LEU A 156 0.79 0.28 -14.75
N ASP A 157 0.84 0.15 -16.07
CA ASP A 157 -0.35 -0.15 -16.88
C ASP A 157 -0.95 -1.51 -16.49
N LYS A 158 -0.12 -2.53 -16.29
CA LYS A 158 -0.58 -3.85 -15.86
C LYS A 158 -1.22 -3.80 -14.48
N LEU A 159 -0.67 -3.01 -13.56
CA LEU A 159 -1.22 -2.80 -12.23
C LEU A 159 -2.56 -2.08 -12.28
N ALA A 160 -2.70 -1.06 -13.13
CA ALA A 160 -3.93 -0.33 -13.36
C ALA A 160 -5.03 -1.20 -13.99
N ILE A 161 -4.69 -2.02 -14.99
CA ILE A 161 -5.64 -2.99 -15.57
C ILE A 161 -6.07 -4.03 -14.53
N ARG A 162 -5.14 -4.53 -13.71
CA ARG A 162 -5.47 -5.45 -12.61
C ARG A 162 -6.40 -4.82 -11.60
N GLU A 163 -6.22 -3.54 -11.31
CA GLU A 163 -7.12 -2.78 -10.44
C GLU A 163 -8.53 -2.67 -11.03
N LEU A 164 -8.66 -2.42 -12.34
CA LEU A 164 -9.97 -2.43 -13.01
C LEU A 164 -10.65 -3.80 -12.92
N GLU A 165 -9.90 -4.88 -13.17
CA GLU A 165 -10.40 -6.27 -13.03
C GLU A 165 -10.88 -6.53 -11.60
N PHE A 166 -10.09 -6.12 -10.60
CA PHE A 166 -10.41 -6.28 -9.19
C PHE A 166 -11.71 -5.54 -8.82
N PHE A 167 -11.87 -4.28 -9.24
CA PHE A 167 -13.07 -3.51 -8.94
C PHE A 167 -14.33 -4.10 -9.59
N ALA A 168 -14.21 -4.57 -10.83
CA ALA A 168 -15.29 -5.29 -11.50
C ALA A 168 -15.67 -6.57 -10.75
N GLU A 169 -14.70 -7.34 -10.24
CA GLU A 169 -14.94 -8.56 -9.48
C GLU A 169 -15.64 -8.31 -8.13
N ILE A 170 -15.26 -7.25 -7.42
CA ILE A 170 -15.86 -6.94 -6.11
C ILE A 170 -17.18 -6.16 -6.22
N GLY A 171 -17.54 -5.69 -7.41
CA GLY A 171 -18.78 -4.95 -7.67
C GLY A 171 -18.74 -3.51 -7.15
N VAL A 172 -17.57 -2.90 -7.08
CA VAL A 172 -17.40 -1.50 -6.66
C VAL A 172 -17.25 -0.62 -7.88
N ASP A 173 -18.07 0.43 -7.97
CA ASP A 173 -18.03 1.39 -9.05
C ASP A 173 -16.77 2.27 -8.95
N ARG A 174 -16.02 2.29 -10.05
CA ARG A 174 -14.80 3.10 -10.22
C ARG A 174 -15.08 4.61 -10.17
N GLY A 175 -16.31 5.04 -10.36
CA GLY A 175 -16.76 6.41 -10.17
C GLY A 175 -16.36 6.97 -8.80
N LEU A 176 -16.25 6.12 -7.76
CA LEU A 176 -15.75 6.52 -6.44
C LEU A 176 -14.42 7.27 -6.58
N TYR A 177 -13.46 6.69 -7.28
CA TYR A 177 -12.12 7.25 -7.43
C TYR A 177 -12.07 8.40 -8.41
N ARG A 178 -12.88 8.41 -9.47
CA ARG A 178 -12.94 9.57 -10.36
C ARG A 178 -13.42 10.80 -9.60
N ASP A 179 -14.40 10.63 -8.72
CA ASP A 179 -14.95 11.73 -7.93
C ASP A 179 -13.99 12.12 -6.81
N VAL A 180 -13.30 11.15 -6.18
CA VAL A 180 -12.14 11.42 -5.30
C VAL A 180 -11.07 12.22 -6.03
N ASP A 181 -10.60 11.73 -7.18
CA ASP A 181 -9.53 12.33 -7.95
C ASP A 181 -9.92 13.72 -8.42
N LYS A 182 -11.18 13.93 -8.84
CA LYS A 182 -11.70 15.27 -9.15
C LYS A 182 -11.67 16.19 -7.93
N LEU A 183 -12.16 15.75 -6.78
CA LEU A 183 -12.14 16.55 -5.55
C LEU A 183 -10.70 16.88 -5.12
N ILE A 184 -9.77 15.93 -5.26
CA ILE A 184 -8.35 16.12 -4.98
C ILE A 184 -7.75 17.10 -6.00
N LEU A 185 -7.96 16.89 -7.29
CA LEU A 185 -7.42 17.74 -8.36
C LEU A 185 -7.94 19.17 -8.26
N ASP A 186 -9.23 19.37 -8.02
CA ASP A 186 -9.81 20.71 -7.84
C ASP A 186 -9.22 21.42 -6.62
N SER A 187 -8.98 20.67 -5.53
CA SER A 187 -8.34 21.21 -4.32
C SER A 187 -6.85 21.54 -4.51
N VAL A 188 -6.13 20.72 -5.28
CA VAL A 188 -4.69 20.86 -5.55
C VAL A 188 -4.40 21.90 -6.64
N ALA A 189 -5.23 21.99 -7.68
CA ALA A 189 -5.05 22.91 -8.80
C ALA A 189 -5.50 24.34 -8.48
N GLY A 190 -6.34 24.53 -7.46
CA GLY A 190 -6.96 25.80 -7.15
C GLY A 190 -6.08 26.85 -6.47
N LYS A 191 -5.03 26.48 -5.70
CA LYS A 191 -4.24 27.46 -4.91
C LYS A 191 -2.79 27.01 -4.68
N ASN A 192 -1.85 27.81 -5.19
CA ASN A 192 -0.38 27.81 -4.99
C ASN A 192 0.46 27.11 -6.08
N LYS A 193 1.53 27.79 -6.52
CA LYS A 193 2.68 27.16 -7.19
C LYS A 193 3.03 25.90 -6.39
N ALA A 194 3.06 24.74 -7.05
CA ALA A 194 3.30 23.46 -6.38
C ALA A 194 4.42 23.61 -5.34
N ALA A 195 4.10 23.33 -4.07
CA ALA A 195 5.10 23.39 -3.02
C ALA A 195 6.30 22.50 -3.43
N PRO A 196 7.55 22.87 -3.09
CA PRO A 196 8.70 22.03 -3.38
C PRO A 196 8.50 20.64 -2.75
N LEU A 197 9.07 19.60 -3.37
CA LEU A 197 9.19 18.29 -2.72
C LEU A 197 9.93 18.48 -1.40
N GLN A 198 9.42 17.85 -0.35
CA GLN A 198 10.04 17.79 0.97
C GLN A 198 10.26 16.33 1.33
N GLY A 199 11.23 16.10 2.22
CA GLY A 199 11.54 14.76 2.70
C GLY A 199 12.91 14.26 2.27
N LYS A 200 13.11 12.95 2.43
CA LYS A 200 14.42 12.31 2.43
C LYS A 200 14.39 10.94 1.76
N LEU A 201 15.40 10.68 0.95
CA LEU A 201 15.70 9.36 0.40
C LEU A 201 16.89 8.77 1.15
N THR A 202 16.74 7.54 1.61
CA THR A 202 17.74 6.79 2.37
C THR A 202 18.22 5.62 1.53
N LEU A 203 19.47 5.69 1.07
CA LEU A 203 20.15 4.61 0.36
C LEU A 203 20.91 3.74 1.37
N LYS A 204 20.53 2.47 1.49
CA LYS A 204 21.17 1.48 2.38
C LYS A 204 21.86 0.39 1.59
N THR A 205 23.04 0.02 2.05
CA THR A 205 23.73 -1.22 1.71
C THR A 205 23.86 -2.05 2.97
N GLY A 206 24.31 -3.31 2.86
CA GLY A 206 24.54 -4.14 4.05
C GLY A 206 25.57 -3.58 5.06
N ARG A 207 26.33 -2.52 4.73
CA ARG A 207 27.36 -1.93 5.60
C ARG A 207 27.24 -0.42 5.83
N HIS A 208 26.44 0.28 5.04
CA HIS A 208 26.42 1.74 5.01
C HIS A 208 25.05 2.27 4.66
N GLN A 209 24.74 3.47 5.17
CA GLN A 209 23.54 4.24 4.86
C GLN A 209 23.95 5.67 4.46
N TRP A 210 23.23 6.22 3.48
CA TRP A 210 23.32 7.62 3.09
C TRP A 210 21.93 8.22 2.95
N ASP A 211 21.79 9.44 3.43
CA ASP A 211 20.54 10.19 3.38
C ASP A 211 20.68 11.34 2.39
N TYR A 212 19.65 11.53 1.56
CA TYR A 212 19.59 12.54 0.51
C TYR A 212 18.31 13.35 0.66
N GLY A 213 18.38 14.65 0.42
CA GLY A 213 17.17 15.46 0.23
C GLY A 213 16.44 15.08 -1.07
N VAL A 214 15.28 15.71 -1.29
CA VAL A 214 14.45 15.49 -2.49
C VAL A 214 14.47 16.67 -3.48
N SER A 215 15.42 17.60 -3.29
CA SER A 215 15.74 18.61 -4.30
C SER A 215 16.49 18.00 -5.48
N ASP A 216 16.38 18.57 -6.68
CA ASP A 216 17.05 18.08 -7.88
C ASP A 216 18.55 17.80 -7.68
N ALA A 217 19.27 18.72 -7.03
CA ALA A 217 20.70 18.57 -6.72
C ALA A 217 21.03 17.38 -5.79
N GLU A 218 20.10 16.99 -4.92
CA GLU A 218 20.26 15.86 -4.01
C GLU A 218 19.89 14.54 -4.70
N LEU A 219 18.88 14.57 -5.57
CA LEU A 219 18.53 13.43 -6.42
C LEU A 219 19.66 13.09 -7.40
N ASP A 220 20.35 14.09 -7.95
CA ASP A 220 21.54 13.88 -8.77
C ASP A 220 22.67 13.19 -7.99
N LYS A 221 22.90 13.61 -6.74
CA LYS A 221 23.90 12.97 -5.87
C LYS A 221 23.53 11.53 -5.54
N LEU A 222 22.26 11.25 -5.30
CA LEU A 222 21.76 9.89 -5.08
C LEU A 222 21.99 9.02 -6.32
N ALA A 223 21.62 9.52 -7.51
CA ALA A 223 21.80 8.81 -8.78
C ALA A 223 23.28 8.49 -9.06
N LEU A 224 24.17 9.45 -8.83
CA LEU A 224 25.62 9.25 -8.94
C LEU A 224 26.13 8.18 -7.96
N LYS A 225 25.60 8.15 -6.73
CA LYS A 225 25.96 7.13 -5.74
C LYS A 225 25.48 5.75 -6.14
N MET A 226 24.24 5.62 -6.58
CA MET A 226 23.67 4.35 -7.06
C MET A 226 24.49 3.81 -8.23
N ALA A 227 24.80 4.66 -9.23
CA ALA A 227 25.64 4.28 -10.36
C ALA A 227 27.03 3.80 -9.92
N ALA A 228 27.61 4.40 -8.88
CA ALA A 228 28.89 3.94 -8.33
C ALA A 228 28.79 2.59 -7.59
N LEU A 229 27.66 2.30 -6.93
CA LEU A 229 27.40 1.00 -6.29
C LEU A 229 27.13 -0.08 -7.33
N ASP A 230 26.40 0.24 -8.41
CA ASP A 230 26.11 -0.66 -9.53
C ASP A 230 27.39 -1.10 -10.24
N ARG A 231 28.30 -0.16 -10.54
CA ARG A 231 29.65 -0.48 -11.09
C ARG A 231 30.43 -1.44 -10.20
N LYS A 232 30.19 -1.40 -8.89
CA LYS A 232 30.83 -2.26 -7.89
C LYS A 232 30.01 -3.52 -7.56
N LYS A 233 28.86 -3.73 -8.23
CA LYS A 233 27.93 -4.85 -7.99
C LYS A 233 27.49 -4.98 -6.52
N VAL A 234 27.37 -3.86 -5.81
CA VAL A 234 26.93 -3.83 -4.41
C VAL A 234 25.41 -3.77 -4.37
N ARG A 235 24.77 -4.70 -3.64
CA ARG A 235 23.31 -4.62 -3.42
C ARG A 235 22.97 -3.47 -2.49
N TYR A 236 21.93 -2.74 -2.83
CA TYR A 236 21.38 -1.65 -2.03
C TYR A 236 19.85 -1.63 -2.07
N THR A 237 19.27 -0.89 -1.14
CA THR A 237 17.85 -0.50 -1.09
C THR A 237 17.76 1.02 -1.01
N VAL A 238 16.71 1.58 -1.60
CA VAL A 238 16.35 3.00 -1.44
C VAL A 238 15.01 3.05 -0.75
N GLN A 239 14.95 3.74 0.38
CA GLN A 239 13.73 3.98 1.16
C GLN A 239 13.45 5.48 1.11
N GLY A 240 12.20 5.89 0.89
CA GLY A 240 11.84 7.29 0.73
C GLY A 240 10.72 7.71 1.64
N GLU A 241 10.91 8.84 2.31
CA GLU A 241 9.84 9.64 2.91
C GLU A 241 9.78 10.92 2.08
N ILE A 242 8.99 10.93 1.01
CA ILE A 242 8.84 12.09 0.13
C ILE A 242 7.42 12.60 0.30
N GLU A 243 7.28 13.88 0.59
CA GLU A 243 6.00 14.56 0.57
C GLU A 243 6.07 15.77 -0.36
N ARG A 244 4.91 16.16 -0.87
CA ARG A 244 4.75 17.48 -1.47
C ARG A 244 3.48 18.09 -0.89
N PRO A 245 3.59 19.00 0.08
CA PRO A 245 2.43 19.54 0.78
C PRO A 245 1.41 20.14 -0.19
N GLY A 246 0.13 19.83 0.03
CA GLY A 246 -0.95 20.31 -0.84
C GLY A 246 -0.97 19.68 -2.24
N THR A 247 -0.41 18.48 -2.41
CA THR A 247 -0.57 17.70 -3.64
C THR A 247 -1.29 16.38 -3.38
N ALA A 248 -1.72 15.69 -4.43
CA ALA A 248 -2.41 14.40 -4.34
C ALA A 248 -1.72 13.37 -3.42
N PRO A 249 -0.36 13.26 -3.38
CA PRO A 249 0.35 12.44 -2.39
C PRO A 249 0.12 12.78 -0.91
N ASN A 250 -0.19 14.03 -0.55
CA ASN A 250 -0.46 14.47 0.83
C ASN A 250 -1.94 14.88 1.01
N THR A 251 -2.81 14.37 0.14
CA THR A 251 -4.26 14.59 0.21
C THR A 251 -4.95 13.24 0.41
N ALA A 252 -5.87 13.17 1.36
CA ALA A 252 -6.67 11.98 1.60
C ALA A 252 -8.15 12.33 1.65
N TYR A 253 -8.95 11.50 0.98
CA TYR A 253 -10.40 11.57 1.01
C TYR A 253 -10.97 10.58 2.03
N PHE A 254 -11.83 11.07 2.91
CA PHE A 254 -12.47 10.29 3.97
C PHE A 254 -13.98 10.21 3.69
N PRO A 255 -14.45 9.18 2.95
CA PRO A 255 -15.85 9.10 2.55
C PRO A 255 -16.79 8.80 3.71
N SER A 256 -18.01 9.34 3.65
CA SER A 256 -19.12 8.86 4.47
C SER A 256 -19.54 7.45 4.05
N ARG A 257 -20.27 6.77 4.95
CA ARG A 257 -20.89 5.47 4.63
C ARG A 257 -21.82 5.56 3.42
N ALA A 258 -22.61 6.62 3.32
CA ALA A 258 -23.57 6.80 2.23
C ALA A 258 -22.85 6.91 0.88
N THR A 259 -21.73 7.62 0.83
CA THR A 259 -20.90 7.69 -0.38
C THR A 259 -20.30 6.33 -0.73
N LEU A 260 -19.78 5.58 0.24
CA LEU A 260 -19.27 4.23 -0.01
C LEU A 260 -20.37 3.32 -0.59
N GLU A 261 -21.55 3.30 0.01
CA GLU A 261 -22.69 2.48 -0.44
C GLU A 261 -23.19 2.91 -1.83
N LYS A 262 -23.19 4.22 -2.14
CA LYS A 262 -23.52 4.75 -3.48
C LYS A 262 -22.65 4.13 -4.59
N TYR A 263 -21.37 3.84 -4.31
CA TYR A 263 -20.46 3.20 -5.27
C TYR A 263 -20.34 1.69 -5.09
N GLY A 264 -21.33 1.04 -4.47
CA GLY A 264 -21.41 -0.43 -4.39
C GLY A 264 -20.59 -1.06 -3.25
N VAL A 265 -20.09 -0.27 -2.30
CA VAL A 265 -19.37 -0.81 -1.14
C VAL A 265 -20.35 -1.35 -0.11
N MET A 266 -20.60 -2.65 -0.16
CA MET A 266 -21.57 -3.33 0.70
C MET A 266 -20.94 -3.92 1.97
N GLY A 267 -21.78 -4.35 2.92
CA GLY A 267 -21.36 -5.13 4.09
C GLY A 267 -20.75 -4.33 5.24
N ILE A 268 -20.97 -3.01 5.25
CA ILE A 268 -20.57 -2.11 6.33
C ILE A 268 -21.52 -2.29 7.52
N GLN A 269 -21.04 -2.89 8.62
CA GLN A 269 -21.81 -3.12 9.83
C GLN A 269 -21.73 -1.91 10.79
N ASN A 270 -20.51 -1.44 11.06
CA ASN A 270 -20.24 -0.25 11.87
C ASN A 270 -19.35 0.74 11.12
N TYR A 271 -19.72 2.02 11.12
CA TYR A 271 -18.96 3.10 10.47
C TYR A 271 -19.19 4.43 11.19
N PRO A 272 -18.64 4.60 12.40
CA PRO A 272 -18.71 5.88 13.10
C PRO A 272 -17.94 6.91 12.27
N TYR A 273 -18.68 7.86 11.71
CA TYR A 273 -18.13 8.93 10.89
C TYR A 273 -18.08 10.22 11.72
N PRO A 274 -17.02 11.05 11.59
CA PRO A 274 -16.93 12.30 12.34
C PRO A 274 -18.12 13.22 12.03
N ALA A 275 -18.58 13.96 13.04
CA ALA A 275 -19.74 14.85 12.91
C ALA A 275 -19.45 16.03 11.98
N ASP A 276 -18.20 16.51 11.98
CA ASP A 276 -17.78 17.65 11.18
C ASP A 276 -16.28 17.61 10.85
N HIS A 277 -15.87 18.61 10.07
CA HIS A 277 -14.48 18.75 9.62
C HIS A 277 -13.50 19.02 10.77
N ALA A 278 -13.95 19.64 11.86
CA ALA A 278 -13.09 19.91 13.02
C ALA A 278 -12.78 18.62 13.79
N GLU A 279 -13.79 17.77 13.98
CA GLU A 279 -13.63 16.45 14.58
C GLU A 279 -12.73 15.55 13.71
N LEU A 280 -12.98 15.49 12.40
CA LEU A 280 -12.14 14.72 11.48
C LEU A 280 -10.69 15.22 11.51
N LYS A 281 -10.45 16.53 11.51
CA LYS A 281 -9.10 17.09 11.63
C LYS A 281 -8.41 16.70 12.93
N LYS A 282 -9.14 16.65 14.05
CA LYS A 282 -8.62 16.18 15.35
C LYS A 282 -8.31 14.68 15.34
N LEU A 283 -9.09 13.87 14.62
CA LEU A 283 -8.82 12.44 14.46
C LEU A 283 -7.58 12.21 13.58
N VAL A 284 -7.53 12.85 12.40
CA VAL A 284 -6.40 12.78 11.47
C VAL A 284 -5.10 13.21 12.15
N GLY A 285 -5.10 14.34 12.87
CA GLY A 285 -3.91 14.82 13.59
C GLY A 285 -3.45 13.97 14.78
N ARG A 286 -4.24 12.97 15.21
CA ARG A 286 -3.81 11.97 16.21
C ARG A 286 -3.07 10.79 15.57
N VAL A 287 -3.29 10.56 14.28
CA VAL A 287 -2.77 9.41 13.54
C VAL A 287 -1.60 9.81 12.64
N PHE A 288 -1.71 10.98 12.00
CA PHE A 288 -0.73 11.52 11.06
C PHE A 288 -0.21 12.86 11.58
N ASP A 289 1.06 13.16 11.30
CA ASP A 289 1.65 14.48 11.58
C ASP A 289 0.93 15.60 10.82
N LYS A 290 1.22 16.86 11.18
CA LYS A 290 0.67 18.04 10.48
C LYS A 290 1.04 17.96 8.99
N GLY A 291 0.05 18.05 8.10
CA GLY A 291 0.33 18.15 6.66
C GLY A 291 -0.71 17.50 5.74
N VAL A 292 -1.51 16.55 6.25
CA VAL A 292 -2.56 15.90 5.44
C VAL A 292 -3.65 16.90 5.07
N HIS A 293 -3.82 17.11 3.77
CA HIS A 293 -4.97 17.82 3.25
C HIS A 293 -6.19 16.88 3.28
N ILE A 294 -7.19 17.27 4.07
CA ILE A 294 -8.37 16.45 4.34
C ILE A 294 -9.48 16.84 3.38
N ILE A 295 -10.01 15.87 2.66
CA ILE A 295 -11.25 16.00 1.90
C ILE A 295 -12.26 15.03 2.51
N ALA A 296 -13.48 15.49 2.73
CA ALA A 296 -14.54 14.69 3.33
C ALA A 296 -15.91 15.18 2.85
N ASP A 297 -16.83 14.25 2.69
CA ASP A 297 -18.25 14.51 2.46
C ASP A 297 -18.97 14.44 3.81
N PHE A 298 -18.93 15.55 4.53
CA PHE A 298 -20.00 15.82 5.49
C PHE A 298 -21.25 16.05 4.68
N ALA A 299 -22.33 15.33 4.97
CA ALA A 299 -23.63 15.67 4.42
C ALA A 299 -23.80 17.17 4.60
N THR A 300 -24.01 17.91 3.51
CA THR A 300 -24.46 19.28 3.65
C THR A 300 -25.71 19.18 4.52
N LEU A 301 -25.71 19.87 5.66
CA LEU A 301 -26.95 20.22 6.34
C LEU A 301 -27.68 21.24 5.45
N GLU A 302 -28.01 20.85 4.22
CA GLU A 302 -28.94 21.56 3.37
C GLU A 302 -30.34 21.12 3.81
N ASN A 303 -30.80 21.88 4.80
CA ASN A 303 -32.17 22.17 5.20
C ASN A 303 -33.28 21.45 4.40
N PRO A 304 -34.12 20.61 5.04
CA PRO A 304 -35.40 20.22 4.45
C PRO A 304 -36.41 21.36 4.63
N ALA A 305 -36.25 22.46 3.89
CA ALA A 305 -37.28 23.50 3.73
C ALA A 305 -36.85 24.53 2.67
N GLY A 306 -37.65 24.63 1.61
CA GLY A 306 -37.54 25.62 0.54
C GLY A 306 -38.40 25.21 -0.65
#